data_AF-A0A383WMV2-F1
#
_entry.id   AF-A0A383WMV2-F1
#
_cell.length_a   1.000
_cell.length_b   1.000
_cell.length_c   1.000
_cell.angle_alpha   90.00
_cell.angle_beta   90.00
_cell.angle_gamma   90.00
#
_symmetry.space_group_name_H-M   'P 1'
#
loop_
_entity.id
_entity.type
_entity.pdbx_description
1 polymer ?
#
loop_
_entity_poly.entity_id
_entity_poly.type
_entity_poly.pdbx_seq_one_letter_code
_entity_poly.pdbx_strand_id
1 'polypeptide(L)'
;MEPAAKRANTGNKTPSPLSLFRQAVKLVKQQQPLCADVSADSLIEQKLQQSIQALGNSVKDSDTAAHSLDLELCLDEPAFLLASTHLQLGLLYRRQDRLQEAVQQLQHSLKYFPRFVAAHSALGQVLKASAASQDELQQAEAHLQRAIAAAEQLAGQQDGLLLESNKACAAEAEAADAARSALAMLLCQSGREAQAAVHLAALGFKFRLSSEVLQYALPSSTPTAAAEQSSQGGASDFLLQVLDAALPQQLLLHLQQVFAPAAPFWREHSYGRVGYFSYFFRLDEPQSSSMHQLAHHLRQLALEYCPAAAGAQYAEFWAHCRRHSSGHQLHYDSDDEGQGGVRNPIFTSVLYLARNTASASSTSSSINKDAPDAPDAAALNSIPAEQQQAQQHFVGGPTLVTDQLLGGPLATKGWLAYPATNRFVMFDGKYLHGVIPGRGPAPAADGRRTTLMMAFWKELKCRTPPGTGVGACMHMPPVGADSSSSLEWPKALAARADGWGSCYPVPVQCVVPVSSVWQPVSGKTAAAAASYDVCYQGF
;
A
#
# COMPACT_ATOMS: atom_id res chain seq x y z
N MET A 1 -63.06 -0.25 41.13
CA MET A 1 -61.86 0.58 40.96
C MET A 1 -60.68 -0.34 40.69
N GLU A 2 -60.34 -0.52 39.42
CA GLU A 2 -59.08 -1.12 38.98
C GLU A 2 -58.20 0.01 38.42
N PRO A 3 -56.89 0.06 38.72
CA PRO A 3 -56.03 1.11 38.21
C PRO A 3 -55.58 0.78 36.78
N ALA A 4 -55.82 1.74 35.88
CA ALA A 4 -55.41 1.69 34.49
C ALA A 4 -53.89 1.50 34.34
N ALA A 5 -53.49 0.44 33.65
CA ALA A 5 -52.12 0.22 33.21
C ALA A 5 -51.71 1.34 32.22
N LYS A 6 -50.77 2.19 32.64
CA LYS A 6 -50.05 3.10 31.73
C LYS A 6 -49.23 2.25 30.75
N ARG A 7 -49.75 2.08 29.53
CA ARG A 7 -48.93 1.66 28.39
C ARG A 7 -47.82 2.69 28.20
N ALA A 8 -46.58 2.28 28.49
CA ALA A 8 -45.41 3.04 28.09
C ALA A 8 -45.39 3.11 26.56
N ASN A 9 -45.64 4.31 26.03
CA ASN A 9 -45.46 4.61 24.62
C ASN A 9 -43.96 4.57 24.33
N THR A 10 -43.43 3.40 23.94
CA THR A 10 -42.11 3.30 23.32
C THR A 10 -42.20 3.85 21.90
N GLY A 11 -42.43 5.16 21.81
CA GLY A 11 -42.35 5.89 20.57
C GLY A 11 -40.95 5.68 20.00
N ASN A 12 -40.90 5.12 18.80
CA ASN A 12 -39.70 4.94 18.01
C ASN A 12 -39.17 6.33 17.63
N LYS A 13 -38.50 7.02 18.56
CA LYS A 13 -37.94 8.36 18.32
C LYS A 13 -36.84 8.21 17.28
N THR A 14 -37.00 8.89 16.14
CA THR A 14 -35.93 9.06 15.16
C THR A 14 -34.69 9.57 15.88
N PRO A 15 -33.54 8.88 15.78
CA PRO A 15 -32.33 9.26 16.51
C PRO A 15 -31.88 10.67 16.08
N SER A 16 -31.46 11.49 17.04
CA SER A 16 -30.93 12.83 16.74
C SER A 16 -29.67 12.74 15.88
N PRO A 17 -29.32 13.77 15.10
CA PRO A 17 -28.13 13.73 14.24
C PRO A 17 -26.83 13.48 15.01
N LEU A 18 -26.69 14.08 16.20
CA LEU A 18 -25.59 13.84 17.13
C LEU A 18 -25.57 12.39 17.65
N SER A 19 -26.74 11.78 17.88
CA SER A 19 -26.85 10.36 18.24
C SER A 19 -26.39 9.45 17.10
N LEU A 20 -26.82 9.74 15.87
CA LEU A 20 -26.39 8.99 14.68
C LEU A 20 -24.87 9.10 14.46
N PHE A 21 -24.30 10.30 14.57
CA PHE A 21 -22.86 10.51 14.47
C PHE A 21 -22.10 9.76 15.57
N ARG A 22 -22.51 9.89 16.84
CA ARG A 22 -21.87 9.18 17.97
C ARG A 22 -21.95 7.67 17.81
N GLN A 23 -23.07 7.14 17.30
CA GLN A 23 -23.19 5.71 16.98
C GLN A 23 -22.23 5.29 15.87
N ALA A 24 -22.12 6.07 14.79
CA ALA A 24 -21.19 5.77 13.71
C ALA A 24 -19.73 5.81 14.18
N VAL A 25 -19.32 6.85 14.92
CA VAL A 25 -17.96 6.94 15.48
C VAL A 25 -17.68 5.80 16.45
N LYS A 26 -18.67 5.39 17.26
CA LYS A 26 -18.53 4.23 18.15
C LYS A 26 -18.28 2.94 17.35
N LEU A 27 -19.02 2.73 16.26
CA LEU A 27 -18.82 1.57 15.38
C LEU A 27 -17.44 1.59 14.71
N VAL A 28 -17.00 2.76 14.22
CA VAL A 28 -15.65 2.95 13.67
C VAL A 28 -14.58 2.59 14.70
N LYS A 29 -14.74 3.01 15.96
CA LYS A 29 -13.80 2.67 17.05
C LYS A 29 -13.82 1.18 17.42
N GLN A 30 -14.98 0.53 17.33
CA GLN A 30 -15.13 -0.89 17.61
C GLN A 30 -14.54 -1.79 16.51
N GLN A 31 -14.28 -1.24 15.31
CA GLN A 31 -13.71 -1.96 14.16
C GLN A 31 -12.17 -2.10 14.18
N GLN A 32 -11.44 -1.60 15.19
CA GLN A 32 -9.99 -1.82 15.30
C GLN A 32 -9.64 -2.95 16.29
N PRO A 33 -8.81 -3.96 15.93
CA PRO A 33 -8.51 -4.53 14.62
C PRO A 33 -8.79 -6.04 14.62
N LEU A 34 -10.04 -6.46 14.81
CA LEU A 34 -10.44 -7.87 14.75
C LEU A 34 -11.74 -7.97 13.93
N CYS A 35 -11.63 -8.56 12.74
CA CYS A 35 -12.66 -8.74 11.71
C CYS A 35 -13.02 -7.52 10.84
N ALA A 36 -12.51 -7.54 9.60
CA ALA A 36 -13.00 -6.75 8.48
C ALA A 36 -14.37 -7.28 8.01
N ASP A 37 -15.42 -6.98 8.77
CA ASP A 37 -16.78 -7.31 8.35
C ASP A 37 -17.30 -6.23 7.38
N VAL A 38 -17.42 -6.60 6.10
CA VAL A 38 -17.99 -5.73 5.04
C VAL A 38 -19.40 -5.24 5.40
N SER A 39 -20.15 -6.01 6.19
CA SER A 39 -21.48 -5.62 6.66
C SER A 39 -21.44 -4.46 7.66
N ALA A 40 -20.39 -4.38 8.49
CA ALA A 40 -20.20 -3.31 9.44
C ALA A 40 -19.85 -1.98 8.74
N ASP A 41 -19.05 -2.02 7.67
CA ASP A 41 -18.74 -0.85 6.86
C ASP A 41 -19.96 -0.25 6.16
N SER A 42 -20.82 -1.11 5.61
CA SER A 42 -22.08 -0.69 5.00
C SER A 42 -23.01 -0.02 6.03
N LEU A 43 -23.08 -0.58 7.25
CA LEU A 43 -23.85 0.01 8.34
C LEU A 43 -23.28 1.36 8.79
N ILE A 44 -21.95 1.50 8.86
CA ILE A 44 -21.28 2.76 9.19
C ILE A 44 -21.56 3.80 8.11
N GLU A 45 -21.41 3.45 6.82
CA GLU A 45 -21.71 4.31 5.69
C GLU A 45 -23.16 4.80 5.76
N GLN A 46 -24.12 3.90 5.94
CA GLN A 46 -25.53 4.24 6.05
C GLN A 46 -25.81 5.21 7.21
N LYS A 47 -25.22 4.97 8.39
CA LYS A 47 -25.40 5.84 9.57
C LYS A 47 -24.80 7.23 9.36
N LEU A 48 -23.63 7.32 8.72
CA LEU A 48 -23.00 8.60 8.38
C LEU A 48 -23.84 9.38 7.36
N GLN A 49 -24.35 8.72 6.32
CA GLN A 49 -25.22 9.34 5.32
C GLN A 49 -26.53 9.87 5.92
N GLN A 50 -27.16 9.11 6.81
CA GLN A 50 -28.35 9.56 7.55
C GLN A 50 -28.05 10.78 8.44
N SER A 51 -26.88 10.81 9.08
CA SER A 51 -26.45 11.94 9.90
C SER A 51 -26.22 13.20 9.04
N ILE A 52 -25.58 13.06 7.87
CA ILE A 52 -25.41 14.15 6.89
C ILE A 52 -26.76 14.71 6.45
N GLN A 53 -27.70 13.84 6.05
CA GLN A 53 -29.02 14.28 5.60
C GLN A 53 -29.78 15.04 6.70
N ALA A 54 -29.71 14.56 7.94
CA ALA A 54 -30.40 15.20 9.06
C ALA A 54 -29.77 16.55 9.45
N LEU A 55 -28.45 16.69 9.37
CA LEU A 55 -27.73 17.94 9.64
C LEU A 55 -27.86 18.97 8.51
N GLY A 56 -27.83 18.52 7.25
CA GLY A 56 -27.92 19.39 6.08
C GLY A 56 -29.24 20.16 5.98
N ASN A 57 -30.31 19.67 6.61
CA ASN A 57 -31.59 20.39 6.68
C ASN A 57 -31.55 21.59 7.64
N SER A 58 -30.56 21.66 8.55
CA SER A 58 -30.43 22.68 9.58
C SER A 58 -29.23 23.60 9.41
N VAL A 59 -28.28 23.21 8.54
CA VAL A 59 -27.05 23.97 8.23
C VAL A 59 -27.18 24.52 6.81
N LYS A 60 -27.05 25.84 6.65
CA LYS A 60 -27.02 26.49 5.33
C LYS A 60 -25.65 26.32 4.68
N ASP A 61 -25.60 26.43 3.36
CA ASP A 61 -24.36 26.35 2.58
C ASP A 61 -23.32 27.44 2.93
N SER A 62 -23.78 28.57 3.50
CA SER A 62 -22.93 29.67 3.98
C SER A 62 -22.40 29.45 5.40
N ASP A 63 -22.92 28.47 6.13
CA ASP A 63 -22.57 28.27 7.53
C ASP A 63 -21.19 27.63 7.62
N THR A 64 -20.32 28.24 8.40
CA THR A 64 -18.98 27.72 8.68
C THR A 64 -18.76 27.70 10.18
N ALA A 65 -18.29 26.58 10.70
CA ALA A 65 -17.85 26.53 12.09
C ALA A 65 -16.56 27.35 12.24
N ALA A 66 -16.53 28.24 13.23
CA ALA A 66 -15.30 28.89 13.63
C ALA A 66 -14.33 27.84 14.14
N HIS A 67 -13.07 27.91 13.69
CA HIS A 67 -12.02 27.02 14.19
C HIS A 67 -11.69 27.42 15.63
N SER A 68 -12.29 26.70 16.58
CA SER A 68 -12.07 26.86 18.01
C SER A 68 -11.14 25.76 18.52
N LEU A 69 -10.27 26.12 19.47
CA LEU A 69 -9.31 25.22 20.09
C LEU A 69 -9.97 24.13 20.94
N ASP A 70 -11.21 24.32 21.34
CA ASP A 70 -11.99 23.31 22.03
C ASP A 70 -12.99 22.67 21.06
N LEU A 71 -12.51 21.61 20.40
CA LEU A 71 -13.34 20.79 19.53
C LEU A 71 -14.44 20.05 20.30
N GLU A 72 -14.35 19.92 21.65
CA GLU A 72 -15.46 19.41 22.47
C GLU A 72 -16.58 20.46 22.60
N LEU A 73 -16.24 21.75 22.76
CA LEU A 73 -17.21 22.85 22.64
C LEU A 73 -17.84 22.94 21.25
N CYS A 74 -17.13 22.49 20.20
CA CYS A 74 -17.66 22.45 18.84
C CYS A 74 -18.63 21.28 18.60
N LEU A 75 -18.71 20.28 19.48
CA LEU A 75 -19.62 19.13 19.30
C LEU A 75 -21.10 19.52 19.33
N ASP A 76 -21.42 20.70 19.86
CA ASP A 76 -22.75 21.28 19.86
C ASP A 76 -23.02 22.19 18.64
N GLU A 77 -21.99 22.50 17.84
CA GLU A 77 -22.11 23.28 16.60
C GLU A 77 -22.50 22.39 15.41
N PRO A 78 -23.69 22.60 14.80
CA PRO A 78 -24.18 21.74 13.71
C PRO A 78 -23.26 21.69 12.49
N ALA A 79 -22.62 22.82 12.13
CA ALA A 79 -21.68 22.90 11.00
C ALA A 79 -20.40 22.09 11.26
N PHE A 80 -19.88 22.08 12.49
CA PHE A 80 -18.73 21.27 12.86
C PHE A 80 -19.06 19.77 12.86
N LEU A 81 -20.23 19.41 13.38
CA LEU A 81 -20.70 18.03 13.36
C LEU A 81 -20.89 17.53 11.91
N LEU A 82 -21.43 18.36 11.03
CA LEU A 82 -21.55 18.07 9.60
C LEU A 82 -20.17 17.89 8.95
N ALA A 83 -19.23 18.79 9.20
CA ALA A 83 -17.85 18.69 8.72
C ALA A 83 -17.17 17.39 9.19
N SER A 84 -17.31 17.06 10.47
CA SER A 84 -16.76 15.83 11.07
C SER A 84 -17.38 14.57 10.48
N THR A 85 -18.68 14.59 10.17
CA THR A 85 -19.38 13.45 9.57
C THR A 85 -18.90 13.21 8.13
N HIS A 86 -18.74 14.28 7.35
CA HIS A 86 -18.11 14.23 6.03
C HIS A 86 -16.66 13.72 6.08
N LEU A 87 -15.86 14.16 7.06
CA LEU A 87 -14.51 13.64 7.26
C LEU A 87 -14.50 12.13 7.50
N GLN A 88 -15.34 11.63 8.42
CA GLN A 88 -15.41 10.20 8.72
C GLN A 88 -15.85 9.38 7.51
N LEU A 89 -16.81 9.88 6.72
CA LEU A 89 -17.23 9.22 5.48
C LEU A 89 -16.12 9.23 4.42
N GLY A 90 -15.38 10.33 4.29
CA GLY A 90 -14.23 10.41 3.40
C GLY A 90 -13.10 9.45 3.79
N LEU A 91 -12.80 9.33 5.08
CA LEU A 91 -11.85 8.34 5.60
C LEU A 91 -12.32 6.90 5.38
N LEU A 92 -13.62 6.63 5.54
CA LEU A 92 -14.21 5.34 5.20
C LEU A 92 -13.98 5.02 3.72
N TYR A 93 -14.38 5.90 2.80
CA TYR A 93 -14.17 5.70 1.36
C TYR A 93 -12.70 5.52 0.98
N ARG A 94 -11.79 6.25 1.62
CA ARG A 94 -10.35 6.03 1.47
C ARG A 94 -9.93 4.61 1.84
N ARG A 95 -10.42 4.06 2.96
CA ARG A 95 -10.16 2.66 3.37
C ARG A 95 -10.75 1.64 2.39
N GLN A 96 -11.81 2.02 1.68
CA GLN A 96 -12.43 1.19 0.64
C GLN A 96 -11.80 1.39 -0.75
N ASP A 97 -10.72 2.19 -0.86
CA ASP A 97 -10.07 2.57 -2.12
C ASP A 97 -10.97 3.34 -3.11
N ARG A 98 -12.12 3.86 -2.63
CA ARG A 98 -13.09 4.71 -3.33
C ARG A 98 -12.61 6.18 -3.31
N LEU A 99 -11.47 6.46 -3.93
CA LEU A 99 -10.75 7.74 -3.75
C LEU A 99 -11.54 8.96 -4.25
N GLN A 100 -12.29 8.86 -5.34
CA GLN A 100 -13.08 9.99 -5.87
C GLN A 100 -14.18 10.41 -4.90
N GLU A 101 -14.88 9.44 -4.33
CA GLU A 101 -15.90 9.70 -3.31
C GLU A 101 -15.26 10.24 -2.03
N ALA A 102 -14.07 9.74 -1.65
CA ALA A 102 -13.32 10.28 -0.53
C ALA A 102 -12.96 11.77 -0.75
N VAL A 103 -12.47 12.15 -1.94
CA VAL A 103 -12.19 13.56 -2.29
C VAL A 103 -13.44 14.42 -2.12
N GLN A 104 -14.57 13.99 -2.68
CA GLN A 104 -15.82 14.74 -2.60
C GLN A 104 -16.26 14.97 -1.15
N GLN A 105 -16.23 13.94 -0.30
CA GLN A 105 -16.62 14.08 1.10
C GLN A 105 -15.65 14.96 1.89
N LEU A 106 -14.35 14.87 1.62
CA LEU A 106 -13.34 15.70 2.30
C LEU A 106 -13.45 17.18 1.88
N GLN A 107 -13.79 17.45 0.61
CA GLN A 107 -14.11 18.80 0.14
C GLN A 107 -15.36 19.36 0.83
N HIS A 108 -16.42 18.55 0.98
CA HIS A 108 -17.60 18.95 1.76
C HIS A 108 -17.25 19.21 3.24
N SER A 109 -16.37 18.41 3.84
CA SER A 109 -15.89 18.65 5.21
C SER A 109 -15.26 20.04 5.34
N LEU A 110 -14.37 20.38 4.40
CA LEU A 110 -13.68 21.67 4.38
C LEU A 110 -14.57 22.85 4.03
N LYS A 111 -15.71 22.64 3.36
CA LYS A 111 -16.72 23.69 3.13
C LYS A 111 -17.26 24.23 4.46
N TYR A 112 -17.60 23.33 5.39
CA TYR A 112 -18.20 23.68 6.68
C TYR A 112 -17.15 23.95 7.77
N PHE A 113 -15.95 23.40 7.64
CA PHE A 113 -14.84 23.66 8.55
C PHE A 113 -13.51 23.90 7.80
N PRO A 114 -13.27 25.12 7.30
CA PRO A 114 -12.15 25.39 6.37
C PRO A 114 -10.75 25.17 6.94
N ARG A 115 -10.57 25.19 8.26
CA ARG A 115 -9.26 25.01 8.93
C ARG A 115 -9.11 23.62 9.56
N PHE A 116 -9.90 22.64 9.14
CA PHE A 116 -9.85 21.29 9.69
C PHE A 116 -8.54 20.58 9.32
N VAL A 117 -7.61 20.41 10.27
CA VAL A 117 -6.29 19.80 10.02
C VAL A 117 -6.48 18.37 9.51
N ALA A 118 -7.35 17.59 10.15
CA ALA A 118 -7.63 16.22 9.74
C ALA A 118 -8.20 16.12 8.32
N ALA A 119 -9.11 17.01 7.91
CA ALA A 119 -9.67 16.96 6.55
C ALA A 119 -8.67 17.41 5.49
N HIS A 120 -7.87 18.45 5.75
CA HIS A 120 -6.79 18.84 4.84
C HIS A 120 -5.71 17.75 4.71
N SER A 121 -5.29 17.13 5.83
CA SER A 121 -4.33 16.03 5.83
C SER A 121 -4.84 14.83 5.04
N ALA A 122 -6.09 14.40 5.31
CA ALA A 122 -6.72 13.30 4.60
C ALA A 122 -6.86 13.60 3.10
N LEU A 123 -7.32 14.80 2.73
CA LEU A 123 -7.51 15.18 1.33
C LEU A 123 -6.17 15.22 0.57
N GLY A 124 -5.13 15.80 1.17
CA GLY A 124 -3.79 15.80 0.60
C GLY A 124 -3.25 14.38 0.35
N GLN A 125 -3.47 13.46 1.30
CA GLN A 125 -3.08 12.04 1.13
C GLN A 125 -3.89 11.32 0.04
N VAL A 126 -5.21 11.56 -0.03
CA VAL A 126 -6.05 10.95 -1.08
C VAL A 126 -5.65 11.47 -2.46
N LEU A 127 -5.49 12.79 -2.62
CA LEU A 127 -5.06 13.40 -3.88
C LEU A 127 -3.68 12.88 -4.31
N LYS A 128 -2.72 12.78 -3.37
CA LYS A 128 -1.41 12.17 -3.65
C LYS A 128 -1.55 10.72 -4.14
N ALA A 129 -2.47 9.95 -3.57
CA ALA A 129 -2.67 8.54 -3.95
C ALA A 129 -3.36 8.36 -5.30
N SER A 130 -4.20 9.31 -5.73
CA SER A 130 -4.92 9.28 -7.01
C SER A 130 -4.27 10.13 -8.11
N ALA A 131 -3.24 10.93 -7.81
CA ALA A 131 -2.66 11.87 -8.76
C ALA A 131 -2.07 11.17 -9.99
N ALA A 132 -2.56 11.54 -11.16
CA ALA A 132 -2.07 11.14 -12.48
C ALA A 132 -1.46 12.33 -13.25
N SER A 133 -1.44 13.53 -12.67
CA SER A 133 -0.77 14.72 -13.19
C SER A 133 0.06 15.46 -12.14
N GLN A 134 0.97 16.32 -12.60
CA GLN A 134 1.75 17.17 -11.70
C GLN A 134 0.88 18.20 -10.98
N ASP A 135 -0.19 18.68 -11.63
CA ASP A 135 -1.13 19.64 -11.04
C ASP A 135 -1.90 19.02 -9.86
N GLU A 136 -2.30 17.75 -9.96
CA GLU A 136 -2.94 17.02 -8.85
C GLU A 136 -1.97 16.79 -7.68
N LEU A 137 -0.69 16.53 -7.96
CA LEU A 137 0.34 16.46 -6.91
C LEU A 137 0.57 17.82 -6.24
N GLN A 138 0.53 18.92 -6.99
CA GLN A 138 0.61 20.27 -6.42
C GLN A 138 -0.63 20.58 -5.54
N GLN A 139 -1.82 20.15 -5.95
CA GLN A 139 -3.02 20.26 -5.12
C GLN A 139 -2.89 19.44 -3.82
N ALA A 140 -2.37 18.21 -3.91
CA ALA A 140 -2.09 17.37 -2.75
C ALA A 140 -1.13 18.08 -1.78
N GLU A 141 0.00 18.57 -2.28
CA GLU A 141 0.98 19.35 -1.52
C GLU A 141 0.34 20.57 -0.83
N ALA A 142 -0.45 21.34 -1.57
CA ALA A 142 -1.08 22.55 -1.04
C ALA A 142 -2.08 22.24 0.09
N HIS A 143 -2.75 21.09 0.08
CA HIS A 143 -3.59 20.65 1.20
C HIS A 143 -2.78 20.18 2.41
N LEU A 144 -1.67 19.48 2.19
CA LEU A 144 -0.75 19.07 3.27
C LEU A 144 -0.14 20.30 3.96
N GLN A 145 0.28 21.31 3.19
CA GLN A 145 0.78 22.59 3.72
C GLN A 145 -0.28 23.32 4.53
N ARG A 146 -1.54 23.36 4.07
CA ARG A 146 -2.65 23.96 4.83
C ARG A 146 -2.93 23.24 6.14
N ALA A 147 -2.86 21.91 6.17
CA ALA A 147 -3.00 21.13 7.41
C ALA A 147 -1.93 21.53 8.43
N ILE A 148 -0.67 21.59 8.00
CA ILE A 148 0.47 21.97 8.85
C ILE A 148 0.34 23.40 9.35
N ALA A 149 0.04 24.35 8.46
CA ALA A 149 -0.12 25.76 8.82
C ALA A 149 -1.29 25.99 9.81
N ALA A 150 -2.41 25.28 9.62
CA ALA A 150 -3.53 25.33 10.55
C ALA A 150 -3.15 24.80 11.94
N ALA A 151 -2.42 23.68 12.00
CA ALA A 151 -1.93 23.11 13.25
C ALA A 151 -0.92 24.02 13.98
N GLU A 152 0.01 24.65 13.25
CA GLU A 152 0.99 25.59 13.82
C GLU A 152 0.31 26.86 14.35
N GLN A 153 -0.68 27.38 13.64
CA GLN A 153 -1.47 28.51 14.11
C GLN A 153 -2.25 28.18 15.38
N LEU A 154 -2.80 26.97 15.49
CA LEU A 154 -3.44 26.49 16.72
C LEU A 154 -2.45 26.41 17.88
N ALA A 155 -1.28 25.81 17.65
CA ALA A 155 -0.24 25.70 18.67
C ALA A 155 0.25 27.06 19.16
N GLY A 156 0.41 28.05 18.26
CA GLY A 156 0.87 29.39 18.61
C GLY A 156 -0.16 30.28 19.34
N GLN A 157 -1.44 29.90 19.36
CA GLN A 157 -2.48 30.61 20.12
C GLN A 157 -2.47 30.26 21.62
N GLN A 158 -1.65 29.28 22.02
CA GLN A 158 -1.46 28.89 23.41
C GLN A 158 0.03 28.94 23.72
N ASP A 159 0.40 29.43 24.89
CA ASP A 159 1.69 29.07 25.50
C ASP A 159 1.71 27.55 25.85
N GLY A 160 1.56 26.67 24.85
CA GLY A 160 1.75 25.22 24.90
C GLY A 160 0.83 24.36 25.79
N LEU A 161 -0.13 24.93 26.53
CA LEU A 161 -0.69 24.26 27.72
C LEU A 161 -2.03 23.48 27.57
N LEU A 162 -2.80 23.56 26.47
CA LEU A 162 -4.04 22.74 26.32
C LEU A 162 -3.92 21.56 25.34
N LEU A 163 -2.81 21.38 24.62
CA LEU A 163 -2.66 20.26 23.68
C LEU A 163 -2.67 18.89 24.40
N GLU A 164 -2.22 18.85 25.66
CA GLU A 164 -2.07 17.61 26.43
C GLU A 164 -3.38 17.08 27.06
N SER A 165 -4.43 17.90 27.19
CA SER A 165 -5.64 17.51 27.94
C SER A 165 -6.88 17.19 27.10
N ASN A 166 -6.88 17.43 25.77
CA ASN A 166 -8.05 17.23 24.91
C ASN A 166 -7.79 16.19 23.79
N LYS A 167 -8.62 15.13 23.75
CA LYS A 167 -8.52 14.04 22.75
C LYS A 167 -8.70 14.51 21.31
N ALA A 168 -9.46 15.57 21.08
CA ALA A 168 -9.66 16.12 19.75
C ALA A 168 -8.42 16.91 19.27
N CYS A 169 -7.69 17.57 20.19
CA CYS A 169 -6.40 18.17 19.88
C CYS A 169 -5.35 17.11 19.52
N ALA A 170 -5.35 15.96 20.20
CA ALA A 170 -4.46 14.85 19.88
C ALA A 170 -4.70 14.30 18.46
N ALA A 171 -5.97 14.19 18.02
CA ALA A 171 -6.31 13.73 16.67
C ALA A 171 -5.90 14.73 15.57
N GLU A 172 -6.06 16.04 15.80
CA GLU A 172 -5.57 17.07 14.88
C GLU A 172 -4.03 17.11 14.83
N ALA A 173 -3.35 16.87 15.97
CA ALA A 173 -1.89 16.78 16.02
C ALA A 173 -1.37 15.55 15.24
N GLU A 174 -1.97 14.37 15.45
CA GLU A 174 -1.66 13.17 14.67
C GLU A 174 -1.89 13.39 13.17
N ALA A 175 -2.98 14.09 12.81
CA ALA A 175 -3.23 14.45 11.41
C ALA A 175 -2.18 15.42 10.84
N ALA A 176 -1.68 16.36 11.64
CA ALA A 176 -0.60 17.26 11.26
C ALA A 176 0.71 16.49 11.03
N ASP A 177 1.03 15.53 11.89
CA ASP A 177 2.22 14.68 11.73
C ASP A 177 2.12 13.79 10.49
N ALA A 178 0.95 13.20 10.24
CA ALA A 178 0.67 12.48 9.00
C ALA A 178 0.82 13.39 7.77
N ALA A 179 0.40 14.66 7.86
CA ALA A 179 0.57 15.63 6.78
C ALA A 179 2.04 15.98 6.56
N ARG A 180 2.82 16.21 7.64
CA ARG A 180 4.28 16.44 7.58
C ARG A 180 5.00 15.27 6.94
N SER A 181 4.66 14.04 7.34
CA SER A 181 5.24 12.83 6.76
C SER A 181 4.93 12.73 5.27
N ALA A 182 3.67 12.89 4.86
CA ALA A 182 3.30 12.81 3.45
C ALA A 182 3.96 13.90 2.59
N LEU A 183 4.08 15.12 3.12
CA LEU A 183 4.73 16.26 2.48
C LEU A 183 6.24 16.05 2.35
N ALA A 184 6.90 15.58 3.42
CA ALA A 184 8.32 15.27 3.39
C ALA A 184 8.67 14.27 2.29
N MET A 185 7.87 13.22 2.10
CA MET A 185 8.06 12.27 0.99
C MET A 185 7.96 12.97 -0.38
N LEU A 186 6.93 13.80 -0.61
CA LEU A 186 6.79 14.55 -1.88
C LEU A 186 7.98 15.48 -2.13
N LEU A 187 8.44 16.17 -1.09
CA LEU A 187 9.59 17.09 -1.17
C LEU A 187 10.89 16.32 -1.46
N CYS A 188 11.15 15.21 -0.76
CA CYS A 188 12.30 14.35 -1.02
C CYS A 188 12.30 13.82 -2.45
N GLN A 189 11.19 13.28 -2.93
CA GLN A 189 11.07 12.76 -4.29
C GLN A 189 11.17 13.86 -5.37
N SER A 190 10.81 15.10 -5.05
CA SER A 190 10.94 16.24 -5.98
C SER A 190 12.29 16.97 -5.87
N GLY A 191 13.25 16.45 -5.10
CA GLY A 191 14.57 17.06 -4.93
C GLY A 191 14.60 18.29 -4.03
N ARG A 192 13.50 18.62 -3.34
CA ARG A 192 13.36 19.76 -2.42
C ARG A 192 13.78 19.38 -1.00
N GLU A 193 14.98 18.84 -0.87
CA GLU A 193 15.45 18.18 0.36
C GLU A 193 15.55 19.12 1.56
N ALA A 194 15.96 20.37 1.32
CA ALA A 194 16.07 21.37 2.39
C ALA A 194 14.69 21.66 3.03
N GLN A 195 13.62 21.69 2.22
CA GLN A 195 12.26 21.86 2.73
C GLN A 195 11.79 20.60 3.46
N ALA A 196 12.09 19.42 2.91
CA ALA A 196 11.76 18.14 3.56
C ALA A 196 12.42 18.03 4.95
N ALA A 197 13.67 18.46 5.09
CA ALA A 197 14.44 18.39 6.32
C ALA A 197 13.77 19.12 7.49
N VAL A 198 13.11 20.26 7.23
CA VAL A 198 12.36 21.01 8.25
C VAL A 198 11.23 20.16 8.83
N HIS A 199 10.46 19.50 7.97
CA HIS A 199 9.35 18.66 8.40
C HIS A 199 9.81 17.38 9.09
N LEU A 200 10.89 16.74 8.59
CA LEU A 200 11.45 15.53 9.18
C LEU A 200 12.07 15.79 10.56
N ALA A 201 12.74 16.92 10.74
CA ALA A 201 13.28 17.33 12.03
C ALA A 201 12.16 17.60 13.04
N ALA A 202 11.06 18.23 12.61
CA ALA A 202 9.88 18.44 13.46
C ALA A 202 9.23 17.12 13.91
N LEU A 203 9.28 16.08 13.08
CA LEU A 203 8.84 14.71 13.41
C LEU A 203 9.86 13.91 14.24
N GLY A 204 11.01 14.50 14.60
CA GLY A 204 12.04 13.85 15.40
C GLY A 204 12.96 12.87 14.64
N PHE A 205 12.84 12.77 13.31
CA PHE A 205 13.71 11.90 12.52
C PHE A 205 15.12 12.47 12.39
N LYS A 206 16.12 11.59 12.52
CA LYS A 206 17.55 11.95 12.40
C LYS A 206 18.13 11.57 11.05
N PHE A 207 17.61 10.50 10.47
CA PHE A 207 18.01 9.99 9.16
C PHE A 207 16.78 9.85 8.27
N ARG A 208 17.01 9.83 6.96
CA ARG A 208 16.03 9.51 5.94
C ARG A 208 16.66 8.61 4.90
N LEU A 209 15.84 7.94 4.10
CA LEU A 209 16.30 7.39 2.82
C LEU A 209 16.96 8.50 1.98
N SER A 210 18.08 8.16 1.35
CA SER A 210 18.91 9.10 0.58
C SER A 210 18.22 9.59 -0.70
N SER A 211 18.80 10.62 -1.31
CA SER A 211 18.42 11.05 -2.65
C SER A 211 18.54 9.94 -3.69
N GLU A 212 19.57 9.10 -3.63
CA GLU A 212 19.76 7.97 -4.55
C GLU A 212 18.59 6.97 -4.48
N VAL A 213 18.03 6.77 -3.29
CA VAL A 213 16.87 5.88 -3.07
C VAL A 213 15.56 6.55 -3.45
N LEU A 214 15.31 7.79 -3.04
CA LEU A 214 14.01 8.46 -3.20
C LEU A 214 13.83 9.19 -4.53
N GLN A 215 14.93 9.59 -5.17
CA GLN A 215 14.94 10.28 -6.47
C GLN A 215 15.41 9.35 -7.58
N TYR A 216 15.11 8.06 -7.46
CA TYR A 216 15.45 7.05 -8.45
C TYR A 216 15.03 7.48 -9.87
N ALA A 217 15.81 7.04 -10.85
CA ALA A 217 15.60 7.40 -12.24
C ALA A 217 14.26 6.86 -12.70
N LEU A 218 13.38 7.74 -13.20
CA LEU A 218 12.19 7.26 -13.90
C LEU A 218 12.67 6.63 -15.21
N PRO A 219 12.25 5.40 -15.56
CA PRO A 219 12.67 4.76 -16.79
C PRO A 219 12.26 5.64 -17.98
N SER A 220 13.21 6.39 -18.54
CA SER A 220 13.01 7.24 -19.70
C SER A 220 14.23 7.13 -20.61
N SER A 221 13.99 6.50 -21.77
CA SER A 221 14.71 6.61 -23.05
C SER A 221 16.20 6.99 -23.02
N THR A 222 17.06 6.15 -22.46
CA THR A 222 18.38 5.83 -23.06
C THR A 222 18.93 4.63 -22.31
N PRO A 223 19.46 3.60 -22.98
CA PRO A 223 20.41 2.72 -22.32
C PRO A 223 21.60 3.61 -21.94
N THR A 224 21.66 4.09 -20.70
CA THR A 224 22.91 4.56 -20.14
C THR A 224 23.85 3.37 -20.27
N ALA A 225 24.92 3.53 -21.05
CA ALA A 225 25.90 2.49 -21.28
C ALA A 225 26.18 1.81 -19.94
N ALA A 226 25.97 0.49 -19.91
CA ALA A 226 26.27 -0.32 -18.74
C ALA A 226 27.64 0.10 -18.25
N ALA A 227 27.71 0.63 -17.02
CA ALA A 227 28.99 0.76 -16.36
C ALA A 227 29.55 -0.67 -16.33
N GLU A 228 30.60 -0.91 -17.11
CA GLU A 228 31.35 -2.16 -17.09
C GLU A 228 31.83 -2.37 -15.65
N GLN A 229 31.07 -3.14 -14.88
CA GLN A 229 31.56 -3.68 -13.64
C GLN A 229 32.24 -5.00 -13.96
N SER A 230 33.56 -4.97 -13.81
CA SER A 230 34.46 -6.09 -13.92
C SER A 230 33.93 -7.31 -13.17
N SER A 231 33.73 -8.39 -13.90
CA SER A 231 33.64 -9.74 -13.36
C SER A 231 34.94 -10.09 -12.64
N GLN A 232 34.96 -9.92 -11.31
CA GLN A 232 35.80 -10.69 -10.42
C GLN A 232 34.81 -11.38 -9.46
N GLY A 233 34.59 -12.70 -9.51
CA GLY A 233 35.62 -13.74 -9.59
C GLY A 233 36.01 -14.19 -8.19
N GLY A 234 35.02 -14.50 -7.36
CA GLY A 234 35.13 -15.12 -6.04
C GLY A 234 33.74 -15.61 -5.67
N ALA A 235 33.62 -16.74 -4.95
CA ALA A 235 32.32 -17.27 -4.51
C ALA A 235 31.60 -16.20 -3.68
N SER A 236 30.70 -15.43 -4.31
CA SER A 236 30.02 -14.33 -3.66
C SER A 236 28.88 -14.91 -2.83
N ASP A 237 28.85 -14.59 -1.55
CA ASP A 237 27.67 -14.83 -0.71
C ASP A 237 26.44 -14.26 -1.43
N PHE A 238 25.45 -15.12 -1.69
CA PHE A 238 24.20 -14.76 -2.33
C PHE A 238 23.53 -13.63 -1.54
N LEU A 239 23.42 -12.45 -2.15
CA LEU A 239 22.69 -11.32 -1.57
C LEU A 239 21.42 -11.04 -2.36
N LEU A 240 21.53 -10.88 -3.68
CA LEU A 240 20.43 -10.50 -4.57
C LEU A 240 20.73 -11.02 -5.98
N GLN A 241 19.70 -11.56 -6.64
CA GLN A 241 19.69 -11.86 -8.06
C GLN A 241 18.36 -11.43 -8.68
N VAL A 242 18.40 -10.90 -9.90
CA VAL A 242 17.22 -10.52 -10.67
C VAL A 242 17.20 -11.26 -12.00
N LEU A 243 16.05 -11.85 -12.33
CA LEU A 243 15.81 -12.57 -13.58
C LEU A 243 14.58 -11.97 -14.27
N ASP A 244 14.70 -11.61 -15.55
CA ASP A 244 13.57 -11.31 -16.42
C ASP A 244 13.11 -12.57 -17.16
N ALA A 245 11.89 -12.55 -17.70
CA ALA A 245 11.27 -13.69 -18.36
C ALA A 245 11.25 -14.96 -17.47
N ALA A 246 11.10 -14.76 -16.16
CA ALA A 246 11.32 -15.80 -15.16
C ALA A 246 10.26 -16.92 -15.20
N LEU A 247 9.04 -16.62 -15.63
CA LEU A 247 7.95 -17.60 -15.72
C LEU A 247 7.63 -18.00 -17.16
N PRO A 248 7.18 -19.26 -17.37
CA PRO A 248 6.48 -19.64 -18.59
C PRO A 248 5.28 -18.72 -18.86
N GLN A 249 5.05 -18.37 -20.12
CA GLN A 249 4.01 -17.41 -20.50
C GLN A 249 2.62 -17.81 -19.99
N GLN A 250 2.29 -19.10 -20.03
CA GLN A 250 0.99 -19.59 -19.57
C GLN A 250 0.82 -19.45 -18.05
N LEU A 251 1.89 -19.66 -17.26
CA LEU A 251 1.85 -19.46 -15.80
C LEU A 251 1.71 -17.98 -15.48
N LEU A 252 2.44 -17.10 -16.19
CA LEU A 252 2.31 -15.66 -16.01
C LEU A 252 0.87 -15.18 -16.25
N LEU A 253 0.25 -15.61 -17.36
CA LEU A 253 -1.13 -15.25 -17.70
C LEU A 253 -2.13 -15.73 -16.64
N HIS A 254 -1.96 -16.96 -16.16
CA HIS A 254 -2.77 -17.52 -15.09
C HIS A 254 -2.66 -16.70 -13.80
N LEU A 255 -1.44 -16.39 -13.36
CA LEU A 255 -1.22 -15.59 -12.15
C LEU A 255 -1.75 -14.15 -12.30
N GLN A 256 -1.62 -13.56 -13.49
CA GLN A 256 -2.19 -12.25 -13.80
C GLN A 256 -3.72 -12.25 -13.68
N GLN A 257 -4.39 -13.36 -14.03
CA GLN A 257 -5.82 -13.51 -13.85
C GLN A 257 -6.20 -13.72 -12.38
N VAL A 258 -5.51 -14.62 -11.67
CA VAL A 258 -5.76 -14.92 -10.25
C VAL A 258 -5.59 -13.69 -9.37
N PHE A 259 -4.57 -12.87 -9.65
CA PHE A 259 -4.22 -11.68 -8.86
C PHE A 259 -4.57 -10.37 -9.57
N ALA A 260 -5.48 -10.40 -10.55
CA ALA A 260 -6.00 -9.19 -11.17
C ALA A 260 -6.57 -8.24 -10.09
N PRO A 261 -6.51 -6.91 -10.24
CA PRO A 261 -6.96 -5.98 -9.20
C PRO A 261 -8.41 -6.19 -8.72
N ALA A 262 -9.29 -6.69 -9.59
CA ALA A 262 -10.68 -7.01 -9.27
C ALA A 262 -10.93 -8.48 -8.89
N ALA A 263 -9.88 -9.29 -8.75
CA ALA A 263 -10.01 -10.72 -8.51
C ALA A 263 -10.61 -11.04 -7.11
N PRO A 264 -11.32 -12.18 -6.97
CA PRO A 264 -11.89 -12.61 -5.69
C PRO A 264 -10.87 -12.69 -4.56
N PHE A 265 -9.59 -12.97 -4.86
CA PHE A 265 -8.51 -13.00 -3.87
C PHE A 265 -8.51 -11.73 -3.01
N TRP A 266 -8.53 -10.52 -3.58
CA TRP A 266 -8.47 -9.29 -2.77
C TRP A 266 -9.72 -9.07 -1.93
N ARG A 267 -10.90 -9.31 -2.53
CA ARG A 267 -12.20 -9.11 -1.91
C ARG A 267 -12.41 -10.08 -0.74
N GLU A 268 -12.13 -11.37 -0.94
CA GLU A 268 -12.36 -12.42 0.05
C GLU A 268 -11.39 -12.34 1.24
N HIS A 269 -10.24 -11.68 1.08
CA HIS A 269 -9.33 -11.38 2.18
C HIS A 269 -9.55 -10.00 2.81
N SER A 270 -10.53 -9.22 2.33
CA SER A 270 -10.70 -7.82 2.73
C SER A 270 -9.40 -7.01 2.65
N TYR A 271 -8.66 -7.21 1.55
CA TYR A 271 -7.34 -6.62 1.35
C TYR A 271 -7.36 -5.09 1.49
N GLY A 272 -6.37 -4.54 2.20
CA GLY A 272 -6.32 -3.13 2.57
C GLY A 272 -7.02 -2.77 3.88
N ARG A 273 -7.76 -3.73 4.48
CA ARG A 273 -8.43 -3.56 5.78
C ARG A 273 -7.91 -4.48 6.87
N VAL A 274 -7.35 -5.62 6.48
CA VAL A 274 -6.68 -6.56 7.38
C VAL A 274 -5.18 -6.29 7.42
N GLY A 275 -4.54 -6.73 8.50
CA GLY A 275 -3.08 -6.76 8.61
C GLY A 275 -2.43 -7.74 7.63
N TYR A 276 -1.14 -7.99 7.84
CA TYR A 276 -0.39 -8.97 7.05
C TYR A 276 -1.03 -10.36 7.13
N PHE A 277 -1.14 -11.01 5.97
CA PHE A 277 -1.55 -12.40 5.85
C PHE A 277 -0.74 -13.10 4.77
N SER A 278 -0.53 -14.40 4.97
CA SER A 278 0.25 -15.25 4.08
C SER A 278 -0.18 -16.71 4.24
N TYR A 279 0.14 -17.50 3.22
CA TYR A 279 -0.14 -18.93 3.19
C TYR A 279 1.13 -19.71 2.95
N PHE A 280 1.27 -20.87 3.59
CA PHE A 280 2.39 -21.76 3.36
C PHE A 280 1.92 -23.19 3.04
N PHE A 281 2.84 -23.95 2.46
CA PHE A 281 2.71 -25.39 2.19
C PHE A 281 4.09 -26.04 2.22
N ARG A 282 4.15 -27.36 2.37
CA ARG A 282 5.40 -28.11 2.31
C ARG A 282 5.80 -28.37 0.86
N LEU A 283 7.10 -28.38 0.60
CA LEU A 283 7.65 -28.65 -0.73
C LEU A 283 7.69 -30.15 -1.09
N ASP A 284 7.39 -31.05 -0.16
CA ASP A 284 7.24 -32.48 -0.40
C ASP A 284 5.78 -32.92 -0.58
N GLU A 285 4.82 -32.00 -0.41
CA GLU A 285 3.41 -32.26 -0.71
C GLU A 285 3.16 -32.37 -2.22
N PRO A 286 2.13 -33.11 -2.65
CA PRO A 286 1.72 -33.14 -4.05
C PRO A 286 1.42 -31.74 -4.58
N GLN A 287 1.85 -31.45 -5.82
CA GLN A 287 1.65 -30.15 -6.48
C GLN A 287 0.19 -29.94 -6.90
N SER A 288 -0.69 -29.80 -5.91
CA SER A 288 -2.14 -29.72 -6.04
C SER A 288 -2.64 -28.35 -6.50
N SER A 289 -1.77 -27.33 -6.51
CA SER A 289 -2.10 -25.98 -6.97
C SER A 289 -0.99 -25.35 -7.81
N SER A 290 -1.37 -24.34 -8.59
CA SER A 290 -0.44 -23.46 -9.30
C SER A 290 0.59 -22.78 -8.37
N MET A 291 0.28 -22.58 -7.07
CA MET A 291 1.26 -22.05 -6.11
C MET A 291 2.35 -23.08 -5.79
N HIS A 292 2.00 -24.36 -5.65
CA HIS A 292 3.00 -25.42 -5.50
C HIS A 292 3.90 -25.49 -6.73
N GLN A 293 3.29 -25.52 -7.93
CA GLN A 293 4.03 -25.57 -9.19
C GLN A 293 4.95 -24.34 -9.35
N LEU A 294 4.47 -23.16 -8.99
CA LEU A 294 5.28 -21.93 -8.97
C LEU A 294 6.43 -22.03 -7.96
N ALA A 295 6.21 -22.53 -6.74
CA ALA A 295 7.26 -22.66 -5.74
C ALA A 295 8.38 -23.59 -6.19
N HIS A 296 8.04 -24.74 -6.78
CA HIS A 296 9.05 -25.63 -7.37
C HIS A 296 9.82 -24.97 -8.51
N HIS A 297 9.13 -24.25 -9.40
CA HIS A 297 9.75 -23.51 -10.49
C HIS A 297 10.73 -22.45 -9.98
N LEU A 298 10.29 -21.57 -9.06
CA LEU A 298 11.13 -20.51 -8.52
C LEU A 298 12.30 -21.05 -7.69
N ARG A 299 12.10 -22.12 -6.92
CA ARG A 299 13.20 -22.80 -6.22
C ARG A 299 14.22 -23.35 -7.20
N GLN A 300 13.78 -23.94 -8.31
CA GLN A 300 14.69 -24.46 -9.33
C GLN A 300 15.54 -23.34 -9.96
N LEU A 301 14.95 -22.17 -10.23
CA LEU A 301 15.70 -21.01 -10.71
C LEU A 301 16.69 -20.50 -9.66
N ALA A 302 16.31 -20.53 -8.38
CA ALA A 302 17.16 -20.05 -7.30
C ALA A 302 18.38 -20.93 -7.04
N LEU A 303 18.33 -22.24 -7.31
CA LEU A 303 19.43 -23.17 -7.04
C LEU A 303 20.76 -22.81 -7.72
N GLU A 304 20.71 -22.13 -8.87
CA GLU A 304 21.91 -21.65 -9.57
C GLU A 304 22.66 -20.56 -8.79
N TYR A 305 21.94 -19.74 -8.03
CA TYR A 305 22.48 -18.54 -7.34
C TYR A 305 22.54 -18.71 -5.82
N CYS A 306 21.63 -19.51 -5.26
CA CYS A 306 21.49 -19.80 -3.84
C CYS A 306 21.42 -21.32 -3.64
N PRO A 307 22.57 -22.02 -3.55
CA PRO A 307 22.59 -23.47 -3.34
C PRO A 307 21.88 -23.91 -2.05
N ALA A 308 21.82 -23.03 -1.04
CA ALA A 308 21.09 -23.27 0.21
C ALA A 308 19.58 -23.51 -0.01
N ALA A 309 19.00 -23.03 -1.12
CA ALA A 309 17.61 -23.30 -1.49
C ALA A 309 17.29 -24.80 -1.61
N ALA A 310 18.31 -25.66 -1.82
CA ALA A 310 18.15 -27.11 -1.78
C ALA A 310 17.65 -27.61 -0.42
N GLY A 311 17.97 -26.90 0.68
CA GLY A 311 17.53 -27.23 2.03
C GLY A 311 16.14 -26.72 2.41
N ALA A 312 15.44 -26.01 1.52
CA ALA A 312 14.09 -25.52 1.79
C ALA A 312 13.10 -26.68 1.93
N GLN A 313 12.28 -26.64 2.98
CA GLN A 313 11.21 -27.61 3.25
C GLN A 313 9.82 -27.00 3.06
N TYR A 314 9.68 -25.68 3.20
CA TYR A 314 8.42 -24.96 3.10
C TYR A 314 8.55 -23.79 2.12
N ALA A 315 7.43 -23.46 1.47
CA ALA A 315 7.27 -22.20 0.77
C ALA A 315 6.10 -21.44 1.39
N GLU A 316 6.28 -20.15 1.60
CA GLU A 316 5.26 -19.21 2.05
C GLU A 316 5.05 -18.16 0.97
N PHE A 317 3.80 -17.82 0.66
CA PHE A 317 3.48 -16.76 -0.28
C PHE A 317 2.46 -15.78 0.27
N TRP A 318 2.56 -14.56 -0.24
CA TRP A 318 1.59 -13.48 -0.06
C TRP A 318 1.63 -12.59 -1.28
N ALA A 319 0.59 -11.80 -1.49
CA ALA A 319 0.49 -10.95 -2.67
C ALA A 319 0.13 -9.52 -2.30
N HIS A 320 0.52 -8.59 -3.16
CA HIS A 320 0.15 -7.19 -3.05
C HIS A 320 -0.44 -6.64 -4.34
N CYS A 321 -1.42 -5.76 -4.20
CA CYS A 321 -2.05 -4.97 -5.26
C CYS A 321 -2.11 -3.51 -4.80
N ARG A 322 -1.12 -2.69 -5.18
CA ARG A 322 -0.85 -1.38 -4.58
C ARG A 322 -0.93 -0.26 -5.61
N ARG A 323 -1.36 0.95 -5.21
CA ARG A 323 -1.33 2.15 -6.06
C ARG A 323 0.10 2.62 -6.30
N HIS A 324 0.28 3.54 -7.25
CA HIS A 324 1.59 4.06 -7.62
C HIS A 324 2.34 4.63 -6.41
N SER A 325 1.74 5.54 -5.65
CA SER A 325 2.37 6.15 -4.47
C SER A 325 2.50 5.23 -3.25
N SER A 326 2.10 3.97 -3.35
CA SER A 326 2.14 3.00 -2.25
C SER A 326 3.41 2.16 -2.32
N GLY A 327 4.29 2.36 -1.33
CA GLY A 327 5.46 1.50 -1.08
C GLY A 327 5.11 0.26 -0.26
N HIS A 328 6.14 -0.32 0.37
CA HIS A 328 6.05 -1.33 1.40
C HIS A 328 7.19 -1.10 2.39
N GLN A 329 6.89 -1.18 3.69
CA GLN A 329 7.85 -0.80 4.73
C GLN A 329 9.16 -1.58 4.63
N LEU A 330 10.30 -0.95 4.93
CA LEU A 330 11.54 -1.72 5.02
C LEU A 330 11.48 -2.60 6.27
N HIS A 331 11.65 -3.90 6.09
CA HIS A 331 11.45 -4.92 7.11
C HIS A 331 12.38 -6.11 6.88
N TYR A 332 12.36 -7.05 7.82
CA TYR A 332 13.01 -8.35 7.71
C TYR A 332 11.92 -9.41 7.69
N ASP A 333 12.04 -10.39 6.82
CA ASP A 333 11.13 -11.54 6.84
C ASP A 333 11.50 -12.42 8.02
N SER A 334 10.63 -12.53 9.02
CA SER A 334 10.90 -13.32 10.24
C SER A 334 9.72 -14.18 10.66
N ASP A 335 9.98 -15.47 10.91
CA ASP A 335 9.03 -16.34 11.60
C ASP A 335 9.10 -16.08 13.11
N ASP A 336 8.24 -15.18 13.59
CA ASP A 336 7.93 -14.92 15.02
C ASP A 336 8.88 -13.91 15.68
N GLU A 337 8.70 -12.62 15.35
CA GLU A 337 9.44 -11.49 15.93
C GLU A 337 9.44 -11.54 17.47
N GLY A 338 10.52 -12.04 18.06
CA GLY A 338 10.76 -11.99 19.51
C GLY A 338 10.48 -13.28 20.30
N GLN A 339 10.12 -14.41 19.66
CA GLN A 339 9.92 -15.70 20.35
C GLN A 339 10.83 -16.80 19.77
N GLY A 340 11.86 -17.19 20.52
CA GLY A 340 12.76 -18.30 20.16
C GLY A 340 13.84 -17.97 19.12
N GLY A 341 14.20 -16.68 18.96
CA GLY A 341 15.28 -16.21 18.09
C GLY A 341 14.82 -15.83 16.67
N VAL A 342 15.66 -15.07 15.97
CA VAL A 342 15.41 -14.62 14.59
C VAL A 342 15.49 -15.81 13.65
N ARG A 343 14.40 -16.10 12.94
CA ARG A 343 14.35 -17.10 11.88
C ARG A 343 13.96 -16.39 10.59
N ASN A 344 14.91 -16.23 9.68
CA ASN A 344 14.69 -15.67 8.35
C ASN A 344 14.52 -16.79 7.31
N PRO A 345 13.85 -16.53 6.17
CA PRO A 345 13.84 -17.49 5.09
C PRO A 345 15.24 -17.64 4.49
N ILE A 346 15.52 -18.78 3.87
CA ILE A 346 16.77 -19.03 3.14
C ILE A 346 16.93 -17.95 2.05
N PHE A 347 15.84 -17.69 1.33
CA PHE A 347 15.70 -16.54 0.48
C PHE A 347 14.23 -16.16 0.39
N THR A 348 13.99 -14.88 0.11
CA THR A 348 12.67 -14.34 -0.20
C THR A 348 12.70 -13.73 -1.58
N SER A 349 11.52 -13.48 -2.13
CA SER A 349 11.41 -13.02 -3.51
C SER A 349 10.20 -12.15 -3.79
N VAL A 350 10.34 -11.32 -4.81
CA VAL A 350 9.29 -10.48 -5.38
C VAL A 350 9.15 -10.80 -6.87
N LEU A 351 7.99 -11.31 -7.25
CA LEU A 351 7.62 -11.53 -8.64
C LEU A 351 6.65 -10.43 -9.10
N TYR A 352 7.03 -9.69 -10.14
CA TYR A 352 6.22 -8.63 -10.72
C TYR A 352 5.27 -9.17 -11.78
N LEU A 353 3.97 -9.16 -11.47
CA LEU A 353 2.91 -9.65 -12.36
C LEU A 353 2.31 -8.54 -13.24
N ALA A 354 2.31 -7.30 -12.75
CA ALA A 354 1.64 -6.19 -13.44
C ALA A 354 2.13 -6.01 -14.88
N ARG A 355 1.17 -5.82 -15.79
CA ARG A 355 1.44 -5.44 -17.18
C ARG A 355 1.77 -3.95 -17.24
N ASN A 356 2.64 -3.59 -18.17
CA ASN A 356 2.84 -2.20 -18.54
C ASN A 356 1.50 -1.60 -19.02
N THR A 357 1.14 -0.43 -18.51
CA THR A 357 0.02 0.34 -19.06
C THR A 357 0.55 1.13 -20.25
N ALA A 358 0.22 0.72 -21.47
CA ALA A 358 0.41 1.60 -22.61
C ALA A 358 -0.37 2.90 -22.34
N SER A 359 0.28 4.06 -22.48
CA SER A 359 -0.42 5.33 -22.43
C SER A 359 -1.46 5.32 -23.55
N ALA A 360 -2.73 5.11 -23.22
CA ALA A 360 -3.80 5.35 -24.16
C ALA A 360 -3.82 6.86 -24.41
N SER A 361 -3.16 7.29 -25.48
CA SER A 361 -3.38 8.64 -26.02
C SER A 361 -4.85 8.72 -26.38
N SER A 362 -5.59 9.51 -25.63
CA SER A 362 -7.00 9.79 -25.86
C SER A 362 -7.19 10.58 -27.16
N THR A 363 -7.28 9.89 -28.29
CA THR A 363 -8.02 10.42 -29.44
C THR A 363 -9.43 9.90 -29.35
N SER A 364 -10.32 10.73 -28.81
CA SER A 364 -11.76 10.58 -28.97
C SER A 364 -12.07 10.59 -30.47
N SER A 365 -12.41 9.43 -31.02
CA SER A 365 -13.17 9.36 -32.26
C SER A 365 -14.42 8.54 -32.00
N SER A 366 -15.55 9.14 -32.35
CA SER A 366 -16.91 8.66 -32.21
C SER A 366 -17.07 7.24 -32.77
N ILE A 367 -17.42 6.28 -31.91
CA ILE A 367 -17.82 4.94 -32.33
C ILE A 367 -19.21 5.04 -32.96
N ASN A 368 -19.26 4.81 -34.26
CA ASN A 368 -20.47 4.63 -35.05
C ASN A 368 -21.13 3.30 -34.67
N LYS A 369 -22.45 3.30 -34.46
CA LYS A 369 -23.16 2.29 -33.67
C LYS A 369 -23.69 1.06 -34.43
N ASP A 370 -23.22 0.80 -35.64
CA ASP A 370 -23.74 -0.30 -36.46
C ASP A 370 -22.61 -1.11 -37.12
N ALA A 371 -22.14 -2.16 -36.44
CA ALA A 371 -21.47 -3.32 -37.06
C ALA A 371 -21.51 -4.52 -36.10
N PRO A 372 -21.96 -5.71 -36.54
CA PRO A 372 -21.81 -6.95 -35.80
C PRO A 372 -20.44 -7.60 -36.07
N ASP A 373 -20.10 -8.54 -35.20
CA ASP A 373 -19.00 -9.52 -35.24
C ASP A 373 -17.70 -9.19 -34.47
N ALA A 374 -17.32 -10.20 -33.67
CA ALA A 374 -16.21 -10.22 -32.72
C ALA A 374 -14.84 -10.15 -33.41
N PRO A 375 -13.79 -9.59 -32.77
CA PRO A 375 -12.46 -9.60 -33.36
C PRO A 375 -11.81 -10.98 -33.18
N ASP A 376 -11.36 -11.50 -34.31
CA ASP A 376 -10.59 -12.73 -34.49
C ASP A 376 -9.20 -12.62 -33.83
N ALA A 377 -8.77 -13.70 -33.17
CA ALA A 377 -7.58 -13.75 -32.31
C ALA A 377 -6.23 -13.72 -33.06
N ALA A 378 -6.25 -13.53 -34.39
CA ALA A 378 -5.06 -13.59 -35.25
C ALA A 378 -4.44 -12.22 -35.60
N ALA A 379 -5.04 -11.09 -35.20
CA ALA A 379 -4.56 -9.75 -35.58
C ALA A 379 -3.49 -9.13 -34.65
N LEU A 380 -2.97 -9.88 -33.66
CA LEU A 380 -2.00 -9.36 -32.66
C LEU A 380 -0.52 -9.43 -33.07
N ASN A 381 -0.18 -9.95 -34.25
CA ASN A 381 1.21 -10.24 -34.64
C ASN A 381 1.73 -9.42 -35.85
N SER A 382 1.37 -8.15 -35.98
CA SER A 382 2.07 -7.25 -36.92
C SER A 382 1.99 -5.78 -36.50
N ILE A 383 2.78 -5.40 -35.50
CA ILE A 383 3.11 -4.00 -35.25
C ILE A 383 4.59 -3.80 -35.59
N PRO A 384 4.96 -2.91 -36.54
CA PRO A 384 6.35 -2.63 -36.88
C PRO A 384 7.15 -2.14 -35.67
N ALA A 385 8.41 -2.58 -35.56
CA ALA A 385 9.32 -2.31 -34.46
C ALA A 385 9.60 -0.80 -34.19
N GLU A 386 9.23 0.09 -35.11
CA GLU A 386 9.46 1.54 -34.99
C GLU A 386 8.34 2.32 -34.26
N GLN A 387 7.19 1.68 -33.95
CA GLN A 387 6.13 2.29 -33.12
C GLN A 387 6.17 1.83 -31.64
N GLN A 388 7.19 1.06 -31.22
CA GLN A 388 7.34 0.52 -29.86
C GLN A 388 8.12 1.42 -28.89
N GLN A 389 8.27 2.72 -29.16
CA GLN A 389 8.85 3.68 -28.22
C GLN A 389 7.78 4.44 -27.40
N ALA A 390 6.72 3.74 -26.98
CA ALA A 390 5.88 4.23 -25.90
C ALA A 390 6.66 4.09 -24.58
N GLN A 391 6.90 5.22 -23.91
CA GLN A 391 7.61 5.30 -22.63
C GLN A 391 7.00 4.30 -21.62
N GLN A 392 7.78 3.29 -21.20
CA GLN A 392 7.27 2.22 -20.33
C GLN A 392 7.28 2.69 -18.88
N HIS A 393 6.15 3.19 -18.39
CA HIS A 393 6.01 3.63 -17.01
C HIS A 393 5.28 2.58 -16.17
N PHE A 394 5.96 1.99 -15.18
CA PHE A 394 5.36 1.03 -14.27
C PHE A 394 4.69 1.70 -13.07
N VAL A 395 3.60 1.09 -12.59
CA VAL A 395 2.96 1.49 -11.34
C VAL A 395 3.84 1.08 -10.17
N GLY A 396 4.14 2.01 -9.25
CA GLY A 396 5.00 1.78 -8.09
C GLY A 396 6.46 2.12 -8.32
N GLY A 397 7.24 2.09 -7.23
CA GLY A 397 8.69 2.23 -7.26
C GLY A 397 9.43 0.89 -7.19
N PRO A 398 10.78 0.94 -7.20
CA PRO A 398 11.64 -0.24 -7.14
C PRO A 398 11.58 -0.94 -5.78
N THR A 399 11.86 -2.24 -5.78
CA THR A 399 12.25 -2.97 -4.56
C THR A 399 13.66 -2.54 -4.18
N LEU A 400 13.83 -2.13 -2.91
CA LEU A 400 15.14 -1.87 -2.31
C LEU A 400 15.54 -3.08 -1.46
N VAL A 401 16.72 -3.63 -1.73
CA VAL A 401 17.41 -4.59 -0.87
C VAL A 401 18.68 -3.92 -0.36
N THR A 402 19.06 -4.17 0.89
CA THR A 402 20.24 -3.53 1.51
C THR A 402 21.20 -4.57 2.08
N ASP A 403 22.36 -4.13 2.56
CA ASP A 403 23.30 -4.97 3.31
C ASP A 403 23.07 -4.97 4.83
N GLN A 404 22.00 -4.33 5.31
CA GLN A 404 21.70 -4.20 6.72
C GLN A 404 21.06 -5.47 7.29
N LEU A 405 21.64 -5.95 8.39
CA LEU A 405 21.15 -7.09 9.17
C LEU A 405 20.33 -6.62 10.38
N LEU A 406 19.42 -7.46 10.84
CA LEU A 406 18.65 -7.20 12.06
C LEU A 406 19.59 -7.06 13.27
N GLY A 407 19.48 -5.95 14.00
CA GLY A 407 20.37 -5.60 15.10
C GLY A 407 21.78 -5.14 14.69
N GLY A 408 22.07 -5.12 13.38
CA GLY A 408 23.32 -4.61 12.81
C GLY A 408 23.35 -3.09 12.62
N PRO A 409 24.47 -2.54 12.13
CA PRO A 409 24.57 -1.13 11.77
C PRO A 409 23.65 -0.78 10.59
N LEU A 410 23.36 0.51 10.42
CA LEU A 410 22.63 1.00 9.26
C LEU A 410 23.32 0.60 7.94
N ALA A 411 22.51 0.32 6.92
CA ALA A 411 22.95 -0.11 5.60
C ALA A 411 24.02 0.83 5.01
N THR A 412 25.09 0.24 4.50
CA THR A 412 26.12 0.97 3.74
C THR A 412 25.89 0.88 2.24
N LYS A 413 25.21 -0.18 1.78
CA LYS A 413 24.91 -0.43 0.37
C LYS A 413 23.46 -0.82 0.20
N GLY A 414 22.91 -0.43 -0.94
CA GLY A 414 21.60 -0.83 -1.38
C GLY A 414 21.56 -1.18 -2.85
N TRP A 415 20.47 -1.80 -3.25
CA TRP A 415 20.23 -2.27 -4.61
C TRP A 415 18.78 -2.04 -4.96
N LEU A 416 18.54 -1.27 -6.03
CA LEU A 416 17.20 -1.00 -6.54
C LEU A 416 16.89 -1.94 -7.71
N ALA A 417 15.90 -2.81 -7.51
CA ALA A 417 15.32 -3.63 -8.55
C ALA A 417 14.04 -2.96 -9.08
N TYR A 418 14.11 -2.42 -10.30
CA TYR A 418 12.98 -1.73 -10.92
C TYR A 418 11.85 -2.70 -11.28
N PRO A 419 10.58 -2.27 -11.21
CA PRO A 419 9.46 -3.09 -11.66
C PRO A 419 9.59 -3.42 -13.15
N ALA A 420 9.33 -4.68 -13.51
CA ALA A 420 9.14 -5.10 -14.89
C ALA A 420 8.23 -6.34 -14.94
N THR A 421 7.42 -6.49 -15.99
CA THR A 421 6.54 -7.67 -16.12
C THR A 421 7.38 -8.94 -16.22
N ASN A 422 7.01 -9.98 -15.47
CA ASN A 422 7.71 -11.27 -15.43
C ASN A 422 9.16 -11.17 -14.90
N ARG A 423 9.42 -10.16 -14.06
CA ARG A 423 10.67 -10.02 -13.32
C ARG A 423 10.58 -10.71 -11.97
N PHE A 424 11.54 -11.58 -11.71
CA PHE A 424 11.75 -12.28 -10.45
C PHE A 424 12.97 -11.71 -9.74
N VAL A 425 12.75 -11.09 -8.60
CA VAL A 425 13.78 -10.53 -7.73
C VAL A 425 13.91 -11.48 -6.54
N MET A 426 15.07 -12.11 -6.33
CA MET A 426 15.33 -13.00 -5.21
C MET A 426 16.52 -12.52 -4.40
N PHE A 427 16.44 -12.58 -3.08
CA PHE A 427 17.50 -12.11 -2.20
C PHE A 427 17.50 -12.87 -0.88
N ASP A 428 18.64 -12.84 -0.19
CA ASP A 428 18.80 -13.49 1.10
C ASP A 428 17.86 -12.84 2.13
N GLY A 429 17.05 -13.67 2.80
CA GLY A 429 15.96 -13.25 3.68
C GLY A 429 16.41 -12.50 4.94
N LYS A 430 17.71 -12.52 5.26
CA LYS A 430 18.26 -11.84 6.45
C LYS A 430 18.40 -10.33 6.30
N TYR A 431 18.31 -9.81 5.08
CA TYR A 431 18.60 -8.41 4.80
C TYR A 431 17.37 -7.52 4.84
N LEU A 432 17.56 -6.28 5.31
CA LEU A 432 16.51 -5.27 5.33
C LEU A 432 16.12 -4.92 3.88
N HIS A 433 14.82 -4.98 3.60
CA HIS A 433 14.29 -4.75 2.27
C HIS A 433 12.85 -4.24 2.30
N GLY A 434 12.40 -3.68 1.17
CA GLY A 434 11.01 -3.26 0.99
C GLY A 434 10.80 -2.59 -0.37
N VAL A 435 9.71 -1.85 -0.53
CA VAL A 435 9.36 -1.25 -1.84
C VAL A 435 9.23 0.24 -1.70
N ILE A 436 10.00 0.98 -2.50
CA ILE A 436 9.96 2.43 -2.52
C ILE A 436 8.63 2.88 -3.18
N PRO A 437 7.94 3.91 -2.64
CA PRO A 437 6.79 4.52 -3.29
C PRO A 437 7.09 4.95 -4.73
N GLY A 438 6.10 4.85 -5.60
CA GLY A 438 6.10 5.50 -6.89
C GLY A 438 6.40 6.99 -6.75
N ARG A 439 7.29 7.50 -7.60
CA ARG A 439 7.70 8.90 -7.65
C ARG A 439 6.98 9.59 -8.80
N GLY A 440 6.44 10.76 -8.50
CA GLY A 440 5.71 11.56 -9.48
C GLY A 440 4.29 11.05 -9.70
N PRO A 441 3.62 11.55 -10.75
CA PRO A 441 2.25 11.17 -11.03
C PRO A 441 2.13 9.70 -11.42
N ALA A 442 1.01 9.08 -11.06
CA ALA A 442 0.72 7.72 -11.44
C ALA A 442 0.67 7.58 -12.99
N PRO A 443 1.34 6.58 -13.57
CA PRO A 443 1.30 6.33 -15.02
C PRO A 443 -0.11 6.05 -15.56
N ALA A 444 -0.99 5.55 -14.69
CA ALA A 444 -2.41 5.38 -14.93
C ALA A 444 -3.16 5.65 -13.62
N ALA A 445 -4.22 6.46 -13.68
CA ALA A 445 -4.99 6.88 -12.49
C ALA A 445 -5.45 5.70 -11.62
N ASP A 446 -5.91 4.63 -12.25
CA ASP A 446 -6.33 3.39 -11.57
C ASP A 446 -5.33 2.24 -11.72
N GLY A 447 -4.12 2.54 -12.17
CA GLY A 447 -3.03 1.57 -12.24
C GLY A 447 -2.76 0.94 -10.87
N ARG A 448 -2.50 -0.37 -10.86
CA ARG A 448 -2.06 -1.10 -9.68
C ARG A 448 -0.82 -1.92 -9.98
N ARG A 449 0.12 -1.88 -9.05
CA ARG A 449 1.26 -2.78 -8.98
C ARG A 449 0.79 -4.07 -8.31
N THR A 450 0.73 -5.14 -9.09
CA THR A 450 0.52 -6.50 -8.57
C THR A 450 1.86 -7.21 -8.46
N THR A 451 2.22 -7.60 -7.24
CA THR A 451 3.39 -8.43 -6.94
C THR A 451 2.98 -9.67 -6.15
N LEU A 452 3.62 -10.79 -6.44
CA LEU A 452 3.52 -12.03 -5.68
C LEU A 452 4.87 -12.28 -5.01
N MET A 453 4.85 -12.40 -3.69
CA MET A 453 6.04 -12.68 -2.91
C MET A 453 6.06 -14.16 -2.54
N MET A 454 7.25 -14.74 -2.52
CA MET A 454 7.43 -16.12 -2.08
C MET A 454 8.75 -16.29 -1.33
N ALA A 455 8.65 -16.77 -0.09
CA ALA A 455 9.76 -17.05 0.79
C ALA A 455 9.96 -18.56 0.96
N PHE A 456 11.22 -18.99 1.02
CA PHE A 456 11.59 -20.40 1.13
C PHE A 456 12.27 -20.67 2.46
N TRP A 457 11.71 -21.59 3.23
CA TRP A 457 12.07 -21.79 4.63
C TRP A 457 12.61 -23.20 4.87
N LYS A 458 13.61 -23.30 5.74
CA LYS A 458 14.05 -24.59 6.28
C LYS A 458 13.06 -25.10 7.34
N GLU A 459 12.62 -24.21 8.21
CA GLU A 459 11.67 -24.46 9.29
C GLU A 459 10.66 -23.30 9.32
N LEU A 460 9.38 -23.62 9.44
CA LEU A 460 8.29 -22.64 9.47
C LEU A 460 7.14 -23.16 10.35
N LYS A 461 6.60 -22.31 11.23
CA LYS A 461 5.50 -22.68 12.11
C LYS A 461 4.16 -22.22 11.56
N CYS A 462 3.28 -23.19 11.29
CA CYS A 462 1.87 -22.93 10.97
C CYS A 462 1.20 -22.11 12.07
N ARG A 463 0.41 -21.11 11.68
CA ARG A 463 -0.41 -20.31 12.58
C ARG A 463 -1.86 -20.41 12.14
N THR A 464 -2.75 -20.68 13.10
CA THR A 464 -4.19 -20.61 12.90
C THR A 464 -4.69 -19.40 13.65
N PRO A 465 -5.15 -18.34 12.97
CA PRO A 465 -5.73 -17.18 13.63
C PRO A 465 -6.93 -17.60 14.48
N PRO A 466 -7.19 -16.92 15.62
CA PRO A 466 -8.43 -17.13 16.36
C PRO A 466 -9.65 -16.84 15.48
N GLY A 467 -10.61 -17.77 15.41
CA GLY A 467 -11.85 -17.62 14.64
C GLY A 467 -11.69 -17.84 13.13
N THR A 468 -12.39 -17.05 12.31
CA THR A 468 -12.38 -17.14 10.84
C THR A 468 -11.51 -16.07 10.18
N GLY A 469 -10.62 -15.43 10.94
CA GLY A 469 -9.76 -14.35 10.43
C GLY A 469 -8.62 -14.86 9.55
N VAL A 470 -8.05 -13.97 8.75
CA VAL A 470 -6.80 -14.19 8.01
C VAL A 470 -5.61 -13.69 8.83
N GLY A 471 -4.47 -14.34 8.72
CA GLY A 471 -3.23 -13.95 9.41
C GLY A 471 -1.98 -14.49 8.72
N ALA A 472 -0.82 -14.31 9.34
CA ALA A 472 0.45 -14.78 8.82
C ALA A 472 0.57 -16.31 8.91
N CYS A 473 1.24 -16.91 7.93
CA CYS A 473 1.68 -18.30 7.90
C CYS A 473 0.53 -19.32 8.13
N MET A 474 -0.59 -19.11 7.45
CA MET A 474 -1.72 -20.06 7.46
C MET A 474 -1.47 -21.22 6.52
N HIS A 475 -2.02 -22.41 6.82
CA HIS A 475 -1.99 -23.50 5.85
C HIS A 475 -2.77 -23.09 4.59
N MET A 476 -2.22 -23.42 3.41
CA MET A 476 -2.93 -23.24 2.16
C MET A 476 -4.26 -24.01 2.17
N PRO A 477 -5.41 -23.38 1.86
CA PRO A 477 -6.67 -24.10 1.76
C PRO A 477 -6.65 -25.09 0.59
N PRO A 478 -7.43 -26.18 0.65
CA PRO A 478 -7.55 -27.14 -0.44
C PRO A 478 -7.97 -26.45 -1.75
N VAL A 479 -7.31 -26.84 -2.85
CA VAL A 479 -7.59 -26.34 -4.20
C VAL A 479 -8.34 -27.42 -4.98
N GLY A 480 -9.48 -27.08 -5.59
CA GLY A 480 -10.25 -27.99 -6.44
C GLY A 480 -11.77 -27.92 -6.25
N ALA A 481 -12.52 -28.61 -7.13
CA ALA A 481 -13.99 -28.64 -7.12
C ALA A 481 -14.58 -29.33 -5.88
N ASP A 482 -13.85 -30.28 -5.28
CA ASP A 482 -14.28 -31.03 -4.09
C ASP A 482 -14.01 -30.29 -2.77
N SER A 483 -13.52 -29.04 -2.81
CA SER A 483 -13.34 -28.25 -1.61
C SER A 483 -14.73 -27.89 -1.04
N SER A 484 -15.00 -28.24 0.21
CA SER A 484 -16.17 -27.77 0.96
C SER A 484 -16.19 -26.25 1.22
N SER A 485 -15.16 -25.55 0.73
CA SER A 485 -14.97 -24.11 0.87
C SER A 485 -15.88 -23.32 -0.07
N SER A 486 -16.56 -22.33 0.49
CA SER A 486 -17.31 -21.31 -0.26
C SER A 486 -16.40 -20.31 -0.98
N LEU A 487 -15.08 -20.31 -0.69
CA LEU A 487 -14.13 -19.36 -1.26
C LEU A 487 -13.89 -19.61 -2.75
N GLU A 488 -13.87 -18.53 -3.55
CA GLU A 488 -13.59 -18.59 -4.98
C GLU A 488 -12.08 -18.56 -5.26
N TRP A 489 -11.32 -17.82 -4.46
CA TRP A 489 -9.89 -17.61 -4.72
C TRP A 489 -9.03 -18.89 -4.74
N PRO A 490 -9.25 -19.92 -3.88
CA PRO A 490 -8.46 -21.15 -3.95
C PRO A 490 -8.76 -21.95 -5.21
N LYS A 491 -10.02 -21.91 -5.70
CA LYS A 491 -10.43 -22.60 -6.93
C LYS A 491 -9.72 -22.03 -8.16
N ALA A 492 -9.44 -20.73 -8.15
CA ALA A 492 -8.67 -20.07 -9.21
C ALA A 492 -7.20 -20.51 -9.26
N LEU A 493 -6.69 -21.19 -8.23
CA LEU A 493 -5.30 -21.64 -8.14
C LEU A 493 -5.06 -23.07 -8.65
N ALA A 494 -5.96 -23.64 -9.45
CA ALA A 494 -5.84 -24.99 -9.99
C ALA A 494 -4.45 -25.27 -10.62
N ALA A 495 -3.89 -26.44 -10.31
CA ALA A 495 -2.70 -26.95 -10.97
C ALA A 495 -3.02 -27.43 -12.40
N ARG A 496 -1.98 -27.53 -13.24
CA ARG A 496 -2.07 -28.15 -14.57
C ARG A 496 -1.26 -29.44 -14.63
N ALA A 497 -1.89 -30.52 -15.09
CA ALA A 497 -1.24 -31.84 -15.19
C ALA A 497 0.01 -31.80 -16.11
N ASP A 498 -0.09 -31.11 -17.25
CA ASP A 498 1.01 -30.98 -18.22
C ASP A 498 2.02 -29.86 -17.85
N GLY A 499 1.90 -29.27 -16.65
CA GLY A 499 2.67 -28.10 -16.24
C GLY A 499 2.29 -26.83 -17.00
N TRP A 500 3.25 -25.91 -17.11
CA TRP A 500 3.03 -24.55 -17.63
C TRP A 500 3.86 -24.21 -18.88
N GLY A 501 4.55 -25.19 -19.46
CA GLY A 501 5.52 -24.99 -20.53
C GLY A 501 6.89 -24.53 -20.01
N SER A 502 7.73 -24.04 -20.92
CA SER A 502 9.10 -23.61 -20.63
C SER A 502 9.25 -22.08 -20.65
N CYS A 503 10.33 -21.60 -20.05
CA CYS A 503 10.80 -20.22 -20.15
C CYS A 503 12.33 -20.20 -20.24
N TYR A 504 12.87 -19.05 -20.61
CA TYR A 504 14.30 -18.80 -20.70
C TYR A 504 14.62 -17.56 -19.88
N PRO A 505 14.82 -17.71 -18.56
CA PRO A 505 15.11 -16.58 -17.69
C PRO A 505 16.41 -15.88 -18.09
N VAL A 506 16.41 -14.56 -18.04
CA VAL A 506 17.56 -13.73 -18.42
C VAL A 506 18.04 -12.97 -17.18
N PRO A 507 19.28 -13.20 -16.72
CA PRO A 507 19.86 -12.41 -15.63
C PRO A 507 19.90 -10.93 -15.98
N VAL A 508 19.35 -10.10 -15.09
CA VAL A 508 19.33 -8.65 -15.25
C VAL A 508 20.59 -8.07 -14.64
N GLN A 509 21.43 -7.45 -15.47
CA GLN A 509 22.64 -6.77 -15.01
C GLN A 509 22.34 -5.40 -14.37
N CYS A 510 21.18 -4.80 -14.67
CA CYS A 510 20.82 -3.44 -14.25
C CYS A 510 20.06 -3.44 -12.91
N VAL A 511 20.69 -3.96 -11.86
CA VAL A 511 20.33 -3.57 -10.49
C VAL A 511 21.07 -2.27 -10.21
N VAL A 512 20.36 -1.19 -9.86
CA VAL A 512 21.03 0.10 -9.63
C VAL A 512 21.63 0.08 -8.24
N PRO A 513 22.97 0.08 -8.10
CA PRO A 513 23.61 0.14 -6.79
C PRO A 513 23.36 1.51 -6.17
N VAL A 514 23.12 1.50 -4.87
CA VAL A 514 22.96 2.68 -4.02
C VAL A 514 24.17 2.71 -3.11
N SER A 515 24.96 3.78 -3.21
CA SER A 515 26.19 3.96 -2.44
C SER A 515 25.94 4.49 -1.04
N SER A 516 24.76 5.08 -0.82
CA SER A 516 24.32 5.61 0.47
C SER A 516 22.83 5.34 0.63
N VAL A 517 22.42 4.39 1.46
CA VAL A 517 20.99 4.10 1.71
C VAL A 517 20.37 5.15 2.62
N TRP A 518 21.09 5.52 3.68
CA TRP A 518 20.65 6.46 4.70
C TRP A 518 21.41 7.78 4.60
N GLN A 519 20.71 8.89 4.79
CA GLN A 519 21.28 10.23 4.81
C GLN A 519 20.79 11.01 6.03
N PRO A 520 21.66 11.78 6.71
CA PRO A 520 21.25 12.63 7.83
C PRO A 520 20.24 13.70 7.39
N VAL A 521 19.20 13.91 8.19
CA VAL A 521 18.18 14.96 7.94
C VAL A 521 18.80 16.35 8.00
N SER A 522 19.77 16.58 8.89
CA SER A 522 20.44 17.88 9.07
C SER A 522 21.46 18.22 7.98
N GLY A 523 21.76 17.31 7.05
CA GLY A 523 22.80 17.47 6.02
C GLY A 523 24.24 17.44 6.53
N LYS A 524 24.46 17.33 7.85
CA LYS A 524 25.79 17.15 8.45
C LYS A 524 26.12 15.67 8.55
N THR A 525 27.38 15.28 8.31
CA THR A 525 27.86 13.91 8.55
C THR A 525 27.56 13.51 9.99
N ALA A 526 26.68 12.53 10.18
CA ALA A 526 26.34 12.03 11.50
C ALA A 526 27.45 11.09 12.00
N ALA A 527 27.72 11.15 13.31
CA ALA A 527 28.56 10.16 13.99
C ALA A 527 27.86 8.79 14.02
N ALA A 528 28.65 7.72 14.04
CA ALA A 528 28.22 6.33 13.92
C ALA A 528 27.20 5.87 14.98
N ALA A 529 26.42 4.84 14.60
CA ALA A 529 25.47 4.04 15.39
C ALA A 529 24.16 4.73 15.82
N ALA A 530 23.36 5.17 14.85
CA ALA A 530 21.95 5.48 15.12
C ALA A 530 21.09 4.22 15.07
N SER A 531 20.10 4.11 15.98
CA SER A 531 19.07 3.07 15.90
C SER A 531 18.28 3.21 14.60
N TYR A 532 17.81 2.09 14.06
CA TYR A 532 16.92 2.08 12.90
C TYR A 532 15.61 2.88 13.16
N ASP A 533 15.16 2.99 14.41
CA ASP A 533 13.91 3.68 14.78
C ASP A 533 13.92 5.19 14.50
N VAL A 534 15.08 5.82 14.34
CA VAL A 534 15.19 7.25 14.01
C VAL A 534 15.30 7.53 12.52
N CYS A 535 15.05 6.51 11.68
CA CYS A 535 15.19 6.57 10.23
C CYS A 535 13.83 6.70 9.53
N TYR A 536 13.64 7.82 8.84
CA TYR A 536 12.46 8.06 8.02
C TYR A 536 12.53 7.30 6.69
N GLN A 537 11.52 6.46 6.46
CA GLN A 537 11.37 5.68 5.22
C GLN A 537 10.22 6.20 4.34
N GLY A 538 9.24 6.87 4.98
CA GLY A 538 8.16 7.63 4.37
C GLY A 538 6.96 6.85 3.86
N PHE A 539 6.62 5.79 4.58
CA PHE A 539 5.38 5.03 4.47
C PHE A 539 4.94 4.56 5.85
#